data_AF-A0A2G4E1B0-F1
#
_entry.id   AF-A0A2G4E1B0-F1
#
_cell.length_a   1.000
_cell.length_b   1.000
_cell.length_c   1.000
_cell.angle_alpha   90.00
_cell.angle_beta   90.00
_cell.angle_gamma   90.00
#
_symmetry.space_group_name_H-M   'P 1'
#
loop_
_entity.id
_entity.type
_entity.pdbx_description
1 polymer ?
#
loop_
_entity_poly.entity_id
_entity_poly.type
_entity_poly.pdbx_seq_one_letter_code
_entity_poly.pdbx_strand_id
1 'polypeptide(L)'
;MPKYSKLERYDGLMGKVSDPVIAQMAGTTTEAVRARRIRIGKPAYTPPPPNQDALALLIPFLGVYPAAMLARAVNVPHQQVSKLIKSLGVTPYQQPRPDISSYDHLQGQQPDQELADVIGCSKEAVRFRRVHLGIESYRDMTRRRRVHLGIESYRDMTRRTSQRQ
;
A
#
# COMPACT_ATOMS: atom_id res chain seq x y z
N MET A 1 41.87 -29.13 -38.94
CA MET A 1 40.63 -28.33 -38.76
C MET A 1 40.35 -28.20 -37.27
N PRO A 2 40.07 -27.00 -36.74
CA PRO A 2 39.67 -26.86 -35.34
C PRO A 2 38.41 -27.69 -35.07
N LYS A 3 38.41 -28.50 -34.02
CA LYS A 3 37.21 -29.24 -33.58
C LYS A 3 36.29 -28.25 -32.89
N TYR A 4 35.40 -27.61 -33.64
CA TYR A 4 34.39 -26.72 -33.08
C TYR A 4 33.44 -27.51 -32.17
N SER A 5 33.14 -26.95 -30.99
CA SER A 5 32.22 -27.58 -30.07
C SER A 5 30.79 -27.37 -30.58
N LYS A 6 29.90 -28.37 -30.46
CA LYS A 6 28.47 -28.27 -30.83
C LYS A 6 27.74 -27.06 -30.20
N LEU A 7 28.32 -26.50 -29.13
CA LEU A 7 27.80 -25.36 -28.36
C LEU A 7 28.21 -23.99 -28.90
N GLU A 8 29.21 -23.90 -29.76
CA GLU A 8 29.80 -22.64 -30.24
C GLU A 8 28.81 -21.78 -31.02
N ARG A 9 27.94 -22.43 -31.80
CA ARG A 9 26.79 -21.79 -32.47
C ARG A 9 25.79 -21.13 -31.51
N TYR A 10 25.79 -21.50 -30.23
CA TYR A 10 24.87 -20.96 -29.21
C TYR A 10 25.53 -19.97 -28.26
N ASP A 11 26.80 -19.63 -28.45
CA ASP A 11 27.49 -18.67 -27.59
C ASP A 11 26.75 -17.33 -27.54
N GLY A 12 26.12 -16.90 -28.65
CA GLY A 12 25.29 -15.70 -28.73
C GLY A 12 24.02 -15.74 -27.86
N LEU A 13 23.46 -16.93 -27.59
CA LEU A 13 22.24 -17.13 -26.80
C LEU A 13 22.51 -17.28 -25.30
N MET A 14 23.71 -17.74 -24.93
CA MET A 14 24.11 -17.84 -23.53
C MET A 14 24.00 -16.47 -22.84
N GLY A 15 23.32 -16.43 -21.69
CA GLY A 15 23.03 -15.20 -20.93
C GLY A 15 21.76 -14.45 -21.37
N LYS A 16 21.20 -14.75 -22.55
CA LYS A 16 19.90 -14.23 -23.02
C LYS A 16 18.76 -15.25 -22.91
N VAL A 17 19.11 -16.52 -22.95
CA VAL A 17 18.20 -17.67 -22.86
C VAL A 17 18.71 -18.59 -21.76
N SER A 18 17.80 -19.32 -21.10
CA SER A 18 18.17 -20.25 -20.04
C SER A 18 19.03 -21.42 -20.55
N ASP A 19 20.02 -21.82 -19.75
CA ASP A 19 20.93 -22.93 -20.09
C ASP A 19 20.18 -24.25 -20.45
N PRO A 20 19.05 -24.62 -19.81
CA PRO A 20 18.28 -25.82 -20.19
C PRO A 20 17.72 -25.76 -21.61
N VAL A 21 17.24 -24.60 -22.05
CA VAL A 21 16.70 -24.43 -23.40
C VAL A 21 17.83 -24.53 -24.43
N ILE A 22 19.00 -23.95 -24.12
CA ILE A 22 20.20 -24.09 -24.97
C ILE A 22 20.66 -25.55 -25.03
N ALA A 23 20.64 -26.27 -23.91
CA ALA A 23 21.03 -27.68 -23.86
C ALA A 23 20.12 -28.55 -24.73
N GLN A 24 18.81 -28.31 -24.69
CA GLN A 24 17.83 -28.99 -25.53
C GLN A 24 18.05 -28.69 -27.02
N MET A 25 18.24 -27.41 -27.40
CA MET A 25 18.53 -27.02 -28.79
C MET A 25 19.85 -27.64 -29.30
N ALA A 26 20.85 -27.72 -28.43
CA ALA A 26 22.18 -28.22 -28.77
C ALA A 26 22.30 -29.75 -28.72
N GLY A 27 21.33 -30.45 -28.16
CA GLY A 27 21.40 -31.90 -27.92
C GLY A 27 22.52 -32.27 -26.94
N THR A 28 22.68 -31.52 -25.85
CA THR A 28 23.73 -31.72 -24.84
C THR A 28 23.19 -31.56 -23.42
N THR A 29 24.07 -31.67 -22.41
CA THR A 29 23.70 -31.49 -21.01
C THR A 29 23.73 -30.01 -20.61
N THR A 30 22.90 -29.66 -19.62
CA THR A 30 22.88 -28.32 -19.01
C THR A 30 24.23 -27.93 -18.42
N GLU A 31 24.95 -28.89 -17.83
CA GLU A 31 26.29 -28.68 -17.27
C GLU A 31 27.34 -28.33 -18.34
N ALA A 32 27.25 -28.93 -19.54
CA ALA A 32 28.15 -28.57 -20.64
C ALA A 32 27.92 -27.13 -21.11
N VAL A 33 26.65 -26.70 -21.18
CA VAL A 33 26.28 -25.30 -21.47
C VAL A 33 26.79 -24.37 -20.37
N ARG A 34 26.57 -24.71 -19.10
CA ARG A 34 27.05 -23.93 -17.95
C ARG A 34 28.57 -23.77 -17.95
N ALA A 35 29.30 -24.87 -18.14
CA ALA A 35 30.77 -24.86 -18.20
C ALA A 35 31.27 -24.00 -19.36
N ARG A 36 30.63 -24.07 -20.54
CA ARG A 36 30.97 -23.22 -21.66
C ARG A 36 30.63 -21.76 -21.38
N ARG A 37 29.44 -21.45 -20.84
CA ARG A 37 29.01 -20.10 -20.44
C ARG A 37 30.02 -19.43 -19.50
N ILE A 38 30.49 -20.17 -18.50
CA ILE A 38 31.52 -19.70 -17.55
C ILE A 38 32.85 -19.45 -18.29
N ARG A 39 33.27 -20.37 -19.17
CA ARG A 39 34.50 -20.23 -19.96
C ARG A 39 34.48 -19.01 -20.88
N ILE A 40 33.34 -18.68 -21.47
CA ILE A 40 33.16 -17.48 -22.31
C ILE A 40 32.78 -16.22 -21.50
N GLY A 41 32.78 -16.31 -20.16
CA GLY A 41 32.56 -15.17 -19.27
C GLY A 41 31.14 -14.60 -19.27
N LYS A 42 30.12 -15.37 -19.67
CA LYS A 42 28.74 -14.89 -19.71
C LYS A 42 27.98 -15.14 -18.40
N PRO A 43 27.14 -14.19 -17.95
CA PRO A 43 26.33 -14.37 -16.76
C PRO A 43 25.21 -15.39 -17.00
N ALA A 44 24.65 -15.92 -15.91
CA ALA A 44 23.44 -16.73 -15.98
C ALA A 44 22.26 -15.90 -16.46
N TYR A 45 21.42 -16.52 -17.30
CA TYR A 45 20.16 -15.89 -17.70
C TYR A 45 19.28 -15.65 -16.48
N THR A 46 18.84 -14.41 -16.32
CA THR A 46 17.83 -14.01 -15.34
C THR A 46 16.61 -13.54 -16.10
N PRO A 47 15.43 -14.17 -15.92
CA PRO A 47 14.23 -13.73 -16.61
C PRO A 47 13.86 -12.30 -16.18
N PRO A 48 13.31 -11.49 -17.10
CA PRO A 48 12.81 -10.17 -16.73
C PRO A 48 11.72 -10.30 -15.66
N PRO A 49 11.52 -9.25 -14.82
CA PRO A 49 10.45 -9.24 -13.85
C PRO A 49 9.11 -9.48 -14.56
N PRO A 50 8.21 -10.30 -13.99
CA PRO A 50 6.88 -10.46 -14.56
C PRO A 50 6.16 -9.10 -14.59
N ASN A 51 5.40 -8.86 -15.66
CA ASN A 51 4.62 -7.63 -15.89
C ASN A 51 5.46 -6.36 -16.10
N GLN A 52 6.69 -6.48 -16.61
CA GLN A 52 7.56 -5.33 -16.87
C GLN A 52 6.88 -4.26 -17.74
N ASP A 53 6.16 -4.66 -18.79
CA ASP A 53 5.47 -3.72 -19.69
C ASP A 53 4.36 -2.94 -18.97
N ALA A 54 3.57 -3.64 -18.16
CA ALA A 54 2.51 -3.03 -17.36
C ALA A 54 3.07 -2.09 -16.29
N LEU A 55 4.20 -2.44 -15.66
CA LEU A 55 4.92 -1.59 -14.71
C LEU A 55 5.49 -0.34 -15.37
N ALA A 56 5.95 -0.43 -16.62
CA ALA A 56 6.47 0.71 -17.37
C ALA A 56 5.38 1.79 -17.60
N LEU A 57 4.13 1.38 -17.82
CA LEU A 57 2.99 2.29 -17.97
C LEU A 57 2.70 3.09 -16.69
N LEU A 58 3.11 2.61 -15.52
CA LEU A 58 2.86 3.27 -14.24
C LEU A 58 3.84 4.41 -13.94
N ILE A 59 5.00 4.46 -14.59
CA ILE A 59 6.11 5.37 -14.26
C ILE A 59 5.66 6.84 -14.11
N PRO A 60 4.83 7.41 -15.02
CA PRO A 60 4.39 8.81 -14.90
C PRO A 60 3.47 9.09 -13.71
N PHE A 61 2.84 8.05 -13.15
CA PHE A 61 1.83 8.15 -12.10
C PHE A 61 2.36 7.85 -10.69
N LEU A 62 3.61 7.38 -10.59
CA LEU A 62 4.25 7.06 -9.31
C LEU A 62 4.39 8.33 -8.46
N GLY A 63 4.03 8.24 -7.18
CA GLY A 63 4.07 9.37 -6.25
C GLY A 63 2.85 10.31 -6.33
N VAL A 64 2.15 10.33 -7.47
CA VAL A 64 0.90 11.10 -7.64
C VAL A 64 -0.32 10.33 -7.15
N TYR A 65 -0.33 9.02 -7.36
CA TYR A 65 -1.44 8.15 -6.95
C TYR A 65 -0.98 7.05 -5.98
N PRO A 66 -1.89 6.55 -5.12
CA PRO A 66 -1.59 5.42 -4.24
C PRO A 66 -1.12 4.20 -5.02
N ALA A 67 -0.04 3.57 -4.56
CA ALA A 67 0.52 2.36 -5.17
C ALA A 67 -0.52 1.22 -5.29
N ALA A 68 -1.43 1.10 -4.32
CA ALA A 68 -2.51 0.11 -4.35
C ALA A 68 -3.52 0.35 -5.47
N MET A 69 -3.82 1.62 -5.78
CA MET A 69 -4.70 1.99 -6.88
C MET A 69 -4.06 1.65 -8.22
N LEU A 70 -2.78 2.05 -8.39
CA LEU A 70 -2.01 1.75 -9.60
C LEU A 70 -1.88 0.24 -9.83
N ALA A 71 -1.54 -0.52 -8.79
CA ALA A 71 -1.45 -1.97 -8.83
C ALA A 71 -2.74 -2.63 -9.33
N ARG A 72 -3.90 -2.19 -8.82
CA ARG A 72 -5.21 -2.68 -9.27
C ARG A 72 -5.51 -2.28 -10.72
N ALA A 73 -5.14 -1.07 -11.13
CA ALA A 73 -5.42 -0.57 -12.47
C ALA A 73 -4.73 -1.40 -13.57
N VAL A 74 -3.50 -1.88 -13.32
CA VAL A 74 -2.75 -2.70 -14.28
C VAL A 74 -2.77 -4.20 -13.99
N ASN A 75 -3.58 -4.63 -13.01
CA ASN A 75 -3.66 -6.03 -12.54
C ASN A 75 -2.30 -6.63 -12.14
N VAL A 76 -1.52 -5.87 -11.37
CA VAL A 76 -0.18 -6.24 -10.91
C VAL A 76 -0.16 -6.31 -9.37
N PRO A 77 0.60 -7.23 -8.75
CA PRO A 77 0.72 -7.27 -7.30
C PRO A 77 1.28 -5.96 -6.73
N HIS A 78 0.65 -5.44 -5.65
CA HIS A 78 1.07 -4.21 -4.96
C HIS A 78 2.56 -4.18 -4.60
N GLN A 79 3.14 -5.33 -4.25
CA GLN A 79 4.56 -5.44 -3.91
C GLN A 79 5.48 -5.07 -5.08
N GLN A 80 5.08 -5.32 -6.33
CA GLN A 80 5.88 -4.98 -7.51
C GLN A 80 5.89 -3.46 -7.73
N VAL A 81 4.74 -2.80 -7.60
CA VAL A 81 4.65 -1.34 -7.68
C VAL A 81 5.44 -0.68 -6.54
N SER A 82 5.35 -1.23 -5.32
CA SER A 82 6.15 -0.76 -4.19
C SER A 82 7.67 -0.90 -4.41
N LYS A 83 8.10 -2.01 -5.01
CA LYS A 83 9.50 -2.22 -5.39
C LYS A 83 9.92 -1.23 -6.47
N LEU A 84 9.07 -0.99 -7.46
CA LEU A 84 9.32 -0.03 -8.54
C LEU A 84 9.50 1.40 -8.01
N ILE A 85 8.62 1.84 -7.12
CA ILE A 85 8.71 3.15 -6.45
C ILE A 85 10.05 3.27 -5.72
N LYS A 86 10.43 2.25 -4.95
CA LYS A 86 11.71 2.21 -4.22
C LYS A 86 12.92 2.20 -5.15
N SER A 87 12.89 1.41 -6.23
CA SER A 87 14.00 1.30 -7.17
C SER A 87 14.22 2.58 -7.98
N LEU A 88 13.15 3.34 -8.24
CA LEU A 88 13.21 4.63 -8.93
C LEU A 88 13.46 5.81 -7.98
N GLY A 89 13.54 5.57 -6.66
CA GLY A 89 13.76 6.63 -5.67
C GLY A 89 12.61 7.65 -5.59
N VAL A 90 11.42 7.29 -6.08
CA VAL A 90 10.25 8.18 -6.08
C VAL A 90 9.65 8.23 -4.67
N THR A 91 9.31 9.42 -4.20
CA THR A 91 8.57 9.57 -2.94
C THR A 91 7.20 8.90 -3.07
N PRO A 92 6.84 7.95 -2.19
CA PRO A 92 5.53 7.34 -2.23
C PRO A 92 4.42 8.39 -2.10
N TYR A 93 3.25 8.11 -2.68
CA TYR A 93 2.08 8.97 -2.53
C TYR A 93 1.79 9.25 -1.05
N GLN A 94 1.70 10.53 -0.72
CA GLN A 94 1.30 10.99 0.60
C GLN A 94 -0.11 11.55 0.50
N GLN A 95 -1.02 10.98 1.27
CA GLN A 95 -2.38 11.52 1.33
C GLN A 95 -2.33 12.89 2.02
N PRO A 96 -2.89 13.95 1.40
CA PRO A 96 -2.90 15.27 2.01
C PRO A 96 -3.65 15.20 3.34
N ARG A 97 -3.11 15.89 4.36
CA ARG A 97 -3.79 15.96 5.65
C ARG A 97 -5.03 16.84 5.50
N PRO A 98 -6.21 16.37 5.92
CA PRO A 98 -7.41 17.20 5.90
C PRO A 98 -7.26 18.37 6.88
N ASP A 99 -7.73 19.54 6.48
CA ASP A 99 -7.72 20.73 7.34
C ASP A 99 -8.88 20.68 8.33
N ILE A 100 -8.62 20.09 9.48
CA ILE A 100 -9.60 20.00 10.59
C ILE A 100 -9.86 21.39 11.18
N SER A 101 -8.91 22.33 11.08
CA SER A 101 -9.00 23.63 11.76
C SER A 101 -10.12 24.51 11.21
N SER A 102 -10.42 24.40 9.92
CA SER A 102 -11.58 25.03 9.28
C SER A 102 -12.93 24.65 9.92
N TYR A 103 -12.97 23.52 10.64
CA TYR A 103 -14.17 22.98 11.28
C TYR A 103 -14.16 23.10 12.81
N ASP A 104 -13.24 23.86 13.39
CA ASP A 104 -13.15 24.04 14.85
C ASP A 104 -14.47 24.56 15.46
N HIS A 105 -15.23 25.35 14.70
CA HIS A 105 -16.54 25.86 15.11
C HIS A 105 -17.58 24.75 15.33
N LEU A 106 -17.46 23.58 14.67
CA LEU A 106 -18.38 22.46 14.82
C LEU A 106 -18.00 21.49 15.95
N GLN A 107 -16.83 21.67 16.56
CA GLN A 107 -16.34 20.79 17.61
C GLN A 107 -17.28 20.83 18.83
N GLY A 108 -17.69 19.66 19.31
CA GLY A 108 -18.62 19.54 20.44
C GLY A 108 -20.10 19.85 20.11
N GLN A 109 -20.41 20.31 18.89
CA GLN A 109 -21.81 20.53 18.46
C GLN A 109 -22.48 19.25 17.92
N GLN A 110 -21.68 18.30 17.44
CA GLN A 110 -22.11 17.02 16.89
C GLN A 110 -21.13 15.90 17.30
N PRO A 111 -21.50 14.62 17.13
CA PRO A 111 -20.59 13.50 17.39
C PRO A 111 -19.30 13.58 16.55
N ASP A 112 -18.17 13.23 17.16
CA ASP A 112 -16.84 13.25 16.51
C ASP A 112 -16.80 12.42 15.22
N GLN A 113 -17.62 11.37 15.11
CA GLN A 113 -17.70 10.52 13.91
C GLN A 113 -18.38 11.24 12.73
N GLU A 114 -19.51 11.90 12.97
CA GLU A 114 -20.24 12.64 11.93
C GLU A 114 -19.37 13.78 11.38
N LEU A 115 -18.69 14.49 12.29
CA LEU A 115 -17.75 15.54 11.90
C LEU A 115 -16.56 14.98 11.11
N ALA A 116 -16.06 13.80 11.46
CA ALA A 116 -14.97 13.15 10.72
C ALA A 116 -15.38 12.74 9.29
N ASP A 117 -16.61 12.25 9.12
CA ASP A 117 -17.16 11.88 7.82
C ASP A 117 -17.30 13.10 6.90
N VAL A 118 -17.71 14.26 7.45
CA VAL A 118 -17.79 15.54 6.73
C VAL A 118 -16.41 16.05 6.31
N ILE A 119 -15.42 15.95 7.21
CA ILE A 119 -14.05 16.43 6.96
C ILE A 119 -13.26 15.48 6.05
N GLY A 120 -13.66 14.21 5.97
CA GLY A 120 -12.90 13.17 5.28
C GLY A 120 -11.65 12.76 6.06
N CYS A 121 -11.71 12.76 7.39
CA CYS A 121 -10.61 12.37 8.27
C CYS A 121 -11.01 11.22 9.20
N SER A 122 -10.08 10.77 10.06
CA SER A 122 -10.43 9.79 11.11
C SER A 122 -11.14 10.47 12.28
N LYS A 123 -12.05 9.74 12.94
CA LYS A 123 -12.71 10.17 14.19
C LYS A 123 -11.69 10.51 15.27
N GLU A 124 -10.59 9.77 15.34
CA GLU A 124 -9.50 10.01 16.28
C GLU A 124 -8.86 11.38 16.06
N ALA A 125 -8.66 11.80 14.80
CA ALA A 125 -8.10 13.12 14.49
C ALA A 125 -9.02 14.25 14.95
N VAL A 126 -10.33 14.12 14.74
CA VAL A 126 -11.34 15.07 15.26
C VAL A 126 -11.32 15.09 16.79
N ARG A 127 -11.33 13.92 17.44
CA ARG A 127 -11.26 13.80 18.90
C ARG A 127 -10.01 14.48 19.46
N PHE A 128 -8.84 14.25 18.85
CA PHE A 128 -7.60 14.89 19.27
C PHE A 128 -7.67 16.41 19.15
N ARG A 129 -8.19 16.93 18.04
CA ARG A 129 -8.41 18.37 17.86
C ARG A 129 -9.37 18.92 18.91
N ARG A 130 -10.49 18.25 19.17
CA ARG A 130 -11.48 18.64 20.18
C ARG A 130 -10.87 18.74 21.58
N VAL A 131 -10.14 17.71 21.98
CA VAL A 131 -9.44 17.67 23.28
C VAL A 131 -8.37 18.76 23.35
N HIS A 132 -7.64 19.01 22.26
CA HIS A 132 -6.64 20.08 22.20
C HIS A 132 -7.26 21.48 22.37
N LEU A 133 -8.48 21.69 21.87
CA LEU A 133 -9.25 22.92 22.08
C LEU A 133 -9.93 23.00 23.46
N GLY A 134 -9.78 21.98 24.31
CA GLY A 134 -10.44 21.91 25.62
C GLY A 134 -11.96 21.75 25.53
N ILE A 135 -12.47 21.32 24.37
CA ILE A 135 -13.90 21.18 24.13
C ILE A 135 -14.36 19.80 24.62
N GLU A 136 -15.44 19.79 25.38
CA GLU A 136 -16.02 18.55 25.88
C GLU A 136 -16.68 17.74 24.74
N SER A 137 -16.81 16.42 24.92
CA SER A 137 -17.52 15.58 23.96
C SER A 137 -18.99 15.98 23.84
N TYR A 138 -19.55 15.84 22.63
CA TYR A 138 -20.97 16.06 22.38
C TYR A 138 -21.88 15.26 23.33
N ARG A 139 -21.48 14.03 23.67
CA ARG A 139 -22.21 13.15 24.58
C ARG A 139 -22.27 13.73 26.00
N ASP A 140 -21.15 14.22 26.52
CA ASP A 140 -21.08 14.74 27.88
C ASP A 140 -21.80 16.10 27.97
N MET A 141 -21.69 16.95 26.94
CA MET A 141 -22.47 18.19 26.83
C MET A 141 -23.98 17.91 26.84
N THR A 142 -24.42 16.95 26.02
CA THR A 142 -25.83 16.54 25.95
C THR A 142 -26.32 15.97 27.27
N ARG A 143 -25.49 15.16 27.95
CA ARG A 143 -25.80 14.63 29.28
C ARG A 143 -25.98 15.76 30.30
N ARG A 144 -25.05 16.72 30.34
CA ARG A 144 -25.16 17.87 31.26
C ARG A 144 -26.42 18.70 31.00
N ARG A 145 -26.71 19.01 29.73
CA ARG A 145 -27.92 19.76 29.35
C ARG A 145 -29.18 19.03 29.77
N ARG A 146 -29.26 17.71 29.56
CA ARG A 146 -30.42 16.91 29.97
C ARG A 146 -30.60 16.89 31.49
N VAL A 147 -29.52 16.75 32.26
CA VAL A 147 -29.56 16.83 33.72
C VAL A 147 -30.05 18.21 34.17
N HIS A 148 -29.55 19.29 33.57
CA HIS A 148 -29.99 20.65 33.89
C HIS A 148 -31.47 20.88 33.58
N LEU A 149 -31.98 20.32 32.47
CA LEU A 149 -33.39 20.41 32.08
C LEU A 149 -34.30 19.43 32.84
N GLY A 150 -33.78 18.66 33.80
CA GLY A 150 -34.56 17.67 34.57
C GLY A 150 -35.04 16.47 33.74
N ILE A 151 -34.45 16.24 32.57
CA ILE A 151 -34.84 15.16 31.65
C ILE A 151 -34.03 13.90 32.00
N GLU A 152 -34.51 13.14 33.00
CA GLU A 152 -33.89 11.88 33.39
C GLU A 152 -33.97 10.83 32.27
N SER A 153 -32.88 10.10 32.05
CA SER A 153 -32.87 8.97 31.12
C SER A 153 -33.61 7.78 31.73
N TYR A 154 -34.33 7.00 30.92
CA TYR A 154 -34.94 5.72 31.35
C TYR A 154 -33.92 4.78 32.02
N ARG A 155 -32.65 4.80 31.58
CA ARG A 155 -31.55 4.04 32.22
C ARG A 155 -31.11 4.58 33.59
N ASP A 156 -31.30 5.87 33.83
CA ASP A 156 -31.00 6.49 35.12
C ASP A 156 -32.16 6.26 36.12
N MET A 157 -33.41 6.25 35.63
CA MET A 157 -34.60 5.84 36.38
C MET A 157 -34.49 4.38 36.87
N THR A 158 -34.10 3.44 36.00
CA THR A 158 -34.00 2.01 36.38
C THR A 158 -32.89 1.71 37.40
N ARG A 159 -31.80 2.49 37.41
CA ARG A 159 -30.73 2.34 38.41
C ARG A 159 -31.15 2.83 39.80
N ARG A 160 -31.97 3.88 39.88
CA ARG A 160 -32.50 4.40 41.14
C ARG A 160 -33.51 3.46 41.79
N THR A 161 -34.34 2.79 40.97
CA THR A 161 -35.32 1.80 41.48
C THR A 161 -34.66 0.54 42.01
N SER A 162 -33.51 0.11 41.46
CA SER A 162 -32.77 -1.06 41.94
C SER A 162 -31.90 -0.82 43.18
N GLN A 163 -31.65 0.43 43.60
CA GLN A 163 -30.90 0.75 44.82
C GLN A 163 -31.81 1.03 46.04
N ARG A 164 -33.14 0.97 45.87
CA ARG A 164 -34.13 1.19 46.94
C ARG A 164 -34.83 -0.10 47.41
N GLN A 165 -34.39 -1.26 46.93
CA GLN A 165 -34.74 -2.59 47.46
C GLN A 165 -33.52 -3.17 48.14
#